data_AF-A0AAN7LHX4-F1
#
_entry.id   AF-A0AAN7LHX4-F1
#
_cell.length_a   1.000
_cell.length_b   1.000
_cell.length_c   1.000
_cell.angle_alpha   90.00
_cell.angle_beta   90.00
_cell.angle_gamma   90.00
#
_symmetry.space_group_name_H-M   'P 1'
#
loop_
_entity.id
_entity.type
_entity.pdbx_description
1 polymer ?
#
loop_
_entity_poly.entity_id
_entity_poly.type
_entity_poly.pdbx_seq_one_letter_code
_entity_poly.pdbx_strand_id
1 'polypeptide(L)'
;MVQLRGFLFTLQMGRSNKISGPRGIHALVIKLSESDPLYGEKKKLLERKGFSAEVQITLEDSSSAEWTSTTLKTMQQIFRIIHLDEAELYFFEDPPLGCYSLKNEREVLNSMISHIDSLITITKCLQGHALRCLRDATVNLLKEFWDRNTVNDTIWNVKQCNEENHLLQWGERIGVNSRVQIARGSY
;
A
#
# COMPACT_ATOMS: atom_id res chain seq x y z
N MET A 1 -6.98 -16.49 16.02
CA MET A 1 -5.96 -15.43 16.17
C MET A 1 -4.85 -15.76 15.18
N VAL A 2 -4.79 -15.07 14.03
CA VAL A 2 -3.71 -15.27 13.05
C VAL A 2 -2.82 -14.03 13.16
N GLN A 3 -1.64 -14.24 13.71
CA GLN A 3 -0.64 -13.21 13.94
C GLN A 3 0.27 -13.18 12.71
N LEU A 4 -0.03 -12.28 11.76
CA LEU A 4 0.92 -11.92 10.71
C LEU A 4 1.75 -10.74 11.24
N ARG A 5 3.06 -10.96 11.31
CA ARG A 5 4.17 -10.04 11.61
C ARG A 5 3.78 -8.59 11.94
N GLY A 6 4.01 -8.20 13.20
CA GLY A 6 4.50 -6.86 13.54
C GLY A 6 3.51 -5.69 13.65
N PHE A 7 2.23 -5.85 13.30
CA PHE A 7 1.29 -4.72 13.36
C PHE A 7 0.00 -5.11 14.11
N LEU A 8 -0.21 -4.48 15.28
CA LEU A 8 -1.46 -4.59 16.04
C LEU A 8 -2.48 -3.62 15.43
N PHE A 9 -3.21 -4.08 14.41
CA PHE A 9 -4.42 -3.40 13.97
C PHE A 9 -5.54 -3.76 14.93
N THR A 10 -5.99 -2.79 15.73
CA THR A 10 -7.16 -2.95 16.60
C THR A 10 -8.39 -2.37 15.91
N LEU A 11 -9.34 -3.23 15.59
CA LEU A 11 -10.66 -2.83 15.13
C LEU A 11 -11.52 -2.50 16.36
N GLN A 12 -11.87 -1.23 16.55
CA GLN A 12 -13.05 -0.88 17.33
C GLN A 12 -14.16 -0.46 16.38
N MET A 13 -15.21 -1.28 16.31
CA MET A 13 -16.52 -0.85 15.83
C MET A 13 -17.10 0.10 16.87
N GLY A 14 -16.78 1.40 16.76
CA GLY A 14 -17.33 2.41 17.64
C GLY A 14 -18.83 2.54 17.44
N ARG A 15 -19.64 2.12 18.42
CA ARG A 15 -21.01 2.65 18.55
C ARG A 15 -20.88 4.12 18.91
N SER A 16 -21.31 5.00 18.01
CA SER A 16 -21.52 6.41 18.37
C SER A 16 -22.57 6.49 19.49
N ASN A 17 -22.12 6.75 20.71
CA ASN A 17 -22.99 6.94 21.87
C ASN A 17 -23.60 8.34 21.84
N LYS A 18 -24.42 8.67 20.83
CA LYS A 18 -25.43 9.73 20.95
C LYS A 18 -26.67 9.42 20.07
N ILE A 19 -27.72 8.97 20.77
CA ILE A 19 -29.16 9.26 20.58
C ILE A 19 -29.90 8.60 19.37
N SER A 20 -30.76 7.64 19.74
CA SER A 20 -32.01 7.12 19.11
C SER A 20 -32.11 6.81 17.61
N GLY A 21 -32.39 5.53 17.27
CA GLY A 21 -32.95 5.09 15.97
C GLY A 21 -32.17 3.94 15.30
N PRO A 22 -32.81 3.02 14.56
CA PRO A 22 -32.16 1.80 14.06
C PRO A 22 -31.35 2.11 12.81
N ARG A 23 -30.05 2.37 12.97
CA ARG A 23 -28.95 2.13 12.01
C ARG A 23 -27.69 2.66 12.66
N GLY A 24 -26.83 1.75 13.13
CA GLY A 24 -25.51 2.13 13.60
C GLY A 24 -24.73 2.68 12.40
N ILE A 25 -24.14 3.87 12.55
CA ILE A 25 -23.16 4.36 11.58
C ILE A 25 -21.94 3.44 11.71
N HIS A 26 -21.65 2.67 10.66
CA HIS A 26 -20.50 1.78 10.63
C HIS A 26 -19.29 2.53 10.07
N ALA A 27 -18.16 2.48 10.74
CA ALA A 27 -16.93 3.13 10.31
C ALA A 27 -15.76 2.15 10.25
N LEU A 28 -14.94 2.29 9.23
CA LEU A 28 -13.62 1.67 9.12
C LEU A 28 -12.63 2.54 9.90
N VAL A 29 -11.94 1.95 10.87
CA VAL A 29 -10.89 2.64 11.63
C VAL A 29 -9.53 2.10 11.22
N ILE A 30 -8.65 2.99 10.76
CA ILE A 30 -7.26 2.68 10.39
C ILE A 30 -6.37 3.38 11.41
N LYS A 31 -5.58 2.61 12.17
CA LYS A 31 -4.70 3.14 13.22
C LYS A 31 -3.25 2.76 12.97
N LEU A 32 -2.34 3.72 13.11
CA LEU A 32 -0.90 3.50 13.17
C LEU A 32 -0.55 2.87 14.54
N SER A 33 0.14 1.73 14.50
CA SER A 33 0.49 0.99 15.73
C SER A 33 1.50 1.76 16.58
N GLU A 34 1.17 2.05 17.84
CA GLU A 34 2.08 2.72 18.79
C GLU A 34 3.33 1.87 19.11
N SER A 35 3.28 0.57 18.83
CA SER A 35 4.42 -0.34 18.94
C SER A 35 5.32 -0.37 17.69
N ASP A 36 4.98 0.38 16.64
CA ASP A 36 5.82 0.48 15.43
C ASP A 36 7.14 1.19 15.80
N PRO A 37 8.32 0.58 15.53
CA PRO A 37 9.61 1.23 15.78
C PRO A 37 9.76 2.60 15.11
N LEU A 38 9.06 2.83 13.99
CA LEU A 38 9.08 4.05 13.19
C LEU A 38 7.84 4.93 13.43
N TYR A 39 7.12 4.71 14.55
CA TYR A 39 5.86 5.40 14.86
C TYR A 39 6.00 6.92 14.80
N GLY A 40 7.06 7.49 15.35
CA GLY A 40 7.25 8.94 15.44
C GLY A 40 7.33 9.61 14.06
N GLU A 41 8.11 9.02 13.16
CA GLU A 41 8.36 9.48 11.81
C GLU A 41 7.12 9.30 10.94
N LYS A 42 6.49 8.12 10.99
CA LYS A 42 5.25 7.83 10.25
C LYS A 42 4.10 8.71 10.71
N LYS A 43 3.96 8.96 12.01
CA LYS A 43 2.96 9.88 12.56
C LYS A 43 3.15 11.29 12.03
N LYS A 44 4.37 11.83 12.06
CA LYS A 44 4.68 13.17 11.51
C LYS A 44 4.37 13.23 10.01
N LEU A 45 4.66 12.17 9.26
CA LEU A 45 4.38 12.12 7.83
C LEU A 45 2.86 12.06 7.54
N LEU A 46 2.09 11.30 8.32
CA LEU A 46 0.63 11.30 8.26
C LEU A 46 0.08 12.72 8.52
N GLU A 47 0.54 13.37 9.57
CA GLU A 47 0.11 14.72 9.95
C GLU A 47 0.42 15.75 8.87
N ARG A 48 1.61 15.69 8.25
CA ARG A 48 1.97 16.52 7.09
C ARG A 48 1.04 16.31 5.89
N LYS A 49 0.52 15.11 5.70
CA LYS A 49 -0.46 14.76 4.65
C LYS A 49 -1.91 15.04 5.06
N GLY A 50 -2.14 15.63 6.24
CA GLY A 50 -3.47 15.97 6.73
C GLY A 50 -4.21 14.82 7.39
N PHE A 51 -3.51 13.73 7.75
CA PHE A 51 -4.09 12.58 8.43
C PHE A 51 -3.67 12.52 9.90
N SER A 52 -4.57 12.07 10.76
CA SER A 52 -4.24 11.67 12.13
C SER A 52 -3.64 10.27 12.18
N ALA A 53 -3.01 9.91 13.30
CA ALA A 53 -2.51 8.55 13.56
C ALA A 53 -3.65 7.50 13.64
N GLU A 54 -4.90 7.96 13.77
CA GLU A 54 -6.11 7.15 13.68
C GLU A 54 -7.09 7.85 12.73
N VAL A 55 -7.48 7.19 11.64
CA VAL A 55 -8.40 7.73 10.64
C VAL A 55 -9.66 6.89 10.63
N GLN A 56 -10.81 7.56 10.74
CA GLN A 56 -12.14 6.94 10.69
C GLN A 56 -12.80 7.26 9.35
N ILE A 57 -13.19 6.22 8.62
CA ILE A 57 -13.87 6.31 7.32
C ILE A 57 -15.29 5.80 7.52
N THR A 58 -16.27 6.68 7.33
CA THR A 58 -17.68 6.32 7.43
C THR A 58 -18.09 5.46 6.24
N LEU A 59 -18.72 4.31 6.49
CA LEU A 59 -19.30 3.47 5.46
C LEU A 59 -20.69 3.99 5.09
N GLU A 60 -20.88 4.32 3.82
CA GLU A 60 -22.18 4.71 3.29
C GLU A 60 -23.02 3.46 2.98
N ASP A 61 -24.31 3.51 3.30
CA ASP A 61 -25.26 2.42 3.00
C ASP A 61 -25.44 2.24 1.47
N SER A 62 -25.21 3.29 0.69
CA SER A 62 -25.15 3.27 -0.78
C SER A 62 -23.79 3.76 -1.25
N SER A 63 -22.87 2.83 -1.51
CA SER A 63 -21.55 3.18 -2.05
C SER A 63 -21.67 3.72 -3.48
N SER A 64 -21.42 5.01 -3.68
CA SER A 64 -21.27 5.58 -5.02
C SER A 64 -19.88 5.26 -5.59
N ALA A 65 -19.73 5.36 -6.91
CA ALA A 65 -18.43 5.19 -7.56
C ALA A 65 -17.42 6.26 -7.10
N GLU A 66 -17.89 7.49 -6.86
CA GLU A 66 -17.09 8.58 -6.32
C GLU A 66 -16.63 8.30 -4.89
N TRP A 67 -17.54 7.86 -4.02
CA TRP A 67 -17.20 7.48 -2.65
C TRP A 67 -16.16 6.36 -2.63
N THR A 68 -16.34 5.33 -3.47
CA THR A 68 -15.42 4.19 -3.58
C THR A 68 -14.03 4.66 -4.02
N SER A 69 -13.95 5.51 -5.05
CA SER A 69 -12.69 6.04 -5.58
C SER A 69 -11.95 6.91 -4.57
N THR A 70 -12.65 7.85 -3.93
CA THR A 70 -12.08 8.76 -2.94
C THR A 70 -11.60 7.98 -1.71
N THR A 71 -12.44 7.07 -1.21
CA THR A 71 -12.10 6.22 -0.06
C THR A 71 -10.89 5.33 -0.36
N LEU A 72 -10.86 4.69 -1.54
CA LEU A 72 -9.72 3.88 -1.95
C LEU A 72 -8.41 4.66 -1.98
N LYS A 73 -8.42 5.87 -2.57
CA LYS A 73 -7.24 6.74 -2.62
C LYS A 73 -6.77 7.15 -1.22
N THR A 74 -7.70 7.53 -0.34
CA THR A 74 -7.39 7.88 1.05
C THR A 74 -6.79 6.69 1.80
N MET A 75 -7.42 5.52 1.73
CA MET A 75 -6.90 4.29 2.35
C MET A 75 -5.51 3.96 1.83
N GLN A 76 -5.31 4.00 0.51
CA GLN A 76 -4.03 3.70 -0.11
C GLN A 76 -2.92 4.64 0.37
N GLN A 77 -3.17 5.94 0.47
CA GLN A 77 -2.19 6.91 0.99
C GLN A 77 -1.81 6.63 2.44
N ILE A 78 -2.79 6.34 3.29
CA ILE A 78 -2.55 6.01 4.71
C ILE A 78 -1.77 4.70 4.82
N PHE A 79 -2.20 3.66 4.12
CA PHE A 79 -1.54 2.35 4.16
C PHE A 79 -0.10 2.43 3.65
N ARG A 80 0.19 3.24 2.61
CA ARG A 80 1.55 3.46 2.12
C ARG A 80 2.48 3.93 3.23
N ILE A 81 2.06 4.96 3.96
CA ILE A 81 2.84 5.52 5.07
C ILE A 81 3.02 4.50 6.21
N ILE A 82 1.95 3.76 6.54
CA ILE A 82 2.01 2.71 7.57
C ILE A 82 3.03 1.61 7.20
N HIS A 83 3.11 1.24 5.91
CA HIS A 83 3.98 0.17 5.43
C HIS A 83 5.38 0.65 5.01
N LEU A 84 5.74 1.92 5.26
CA LEU A 84 7.10 2.35 4.98
C LEU A 84 8.11 1.61 5.85
N ASP A 85 9.18 1.15 5.21
CA ASP A 85 10.39 0.77 5.93
C ASP A 85 11.33 1.97 6.14
N GLU A 86 12.40 1.74 6.91
CA GLU A 86 13.36 2.79 7.28
C GLU A 86 14.02 3.42 6.05
N ALA A 87 14.37 2.61 5.04
CA ALA A 87 14.99 3.09 3.83
C ALA A 87 14.00 3.95 3.02
N GLU A 88 12.76 3.49 2.88
CA GLU A 88 11.73 4.24 2.16
C GLU A 88 11.42 5.58 2.83
N LEU A 89 11.37 5.64 4.16
CA LEU A 89 11.23 6.89 4.92
C LEU A 89 12.42 7.84 4.71
N TYR A 90 13.64 7.31 4.67
CA TYR A 90 14.85 8.11 4.52
C TYR A 90 14.98 8.70 3.11
N PHE A 91 14.66 7.92 2.08
CA PHE A 91 14.88 8.33 0.68
C PHE A 91 13.67 9.01 0.04
N PHE A 92 12.45 8.77 0.54
CA PHE A 92 11.23 9.22 -0.12
C PHE A 92 10.25 9.81 0.90
N GLU A 93 10.35 11.11 1.18
CA GLU A 93 9.29 11.83 1.90
C GLU A 93 8.11 12.18 0.99
N ASP A 94 8.36 12.37 -0.32
CA ASP A 94 7.33 12.68 -1.31
C ASP A 94 7.62 11.98 -2.65
N PRO A 95 6.95 10.86 -2.97
CA PRO A 95 7.32 10.05 -4.12
C PRO A 95 6.86 10.69 -5.44
N PRO A 96 7.77 10.85 -6.44
CA PRO A 96 7.43 11.45 -7.73
C PRO A 96 6.51 10.58 -8.59
N LEU A 97 6.51 9.26 -8.38
CA LEU A 97 5.72 8.29 -9.14
C LEU A 97 4.43 7.87 -8.43
N GLY A 98 4.04 8.60 -7.38
CA GLY A 98 2.83 8.34 -6.64
C GLY A 98 2.83 7.07 -5.80
N CYS A 99 3.93 6.31 -5.73
CA CYS A 99 4.19 5.22 -4.77
C CYS A 99 5.65 5.28 -4.30
N TYR A 100 5.93 4.86 -3.06
CA TYR A 100 7.28 4.97 -2.46
C TYR A 100 8.24 3.92 -3.01
N SER A 101 7.77 2.69 -3.20
CA SER A 101 8.51 1.63 -3.89
C SER A 101 7.54 0.57 -4.42
N LEU A 102 8.01 -0.30 -5.33
CA LEU A 102 7.21 -1.44 -5.81
C LEU A 102 6.86 -2.41 -4.68
N LYS A 103 7.78 -2.58 -3.73
CA LYS A 103 7.60 -3.44 -2.56
C LYS A 103 6.52 -2.86 -1.65
N ASN A 104 6.62 -1.58 -1.30
CA ASN A 104 5.63 -0.87 -0.49
C ASN A 104 4.24 -0.97 -1.14
N GLU A 105 4.13 -0.66 -2.43
CA GLU A 105 2.84 -0.67 -3.12
C GLU A 105 2.17 -2.06 -3.10
N ARG A 106 2.96 -3.12 -3.29
CA ARG A 106 2.46 -4.49 -3.19
C ARG A 106 2.01 -4.84 -1.77
N GLU A 107 2.80 -4.50 -0.75
CA GLU A 107 2.47 -4.76 0.65
C GLU A 107 1.19 -4.02 1.07
N VAL A 108 1.07 -2.76 0.66
CA VAL A 108 -0.11 -1.90 0.84
C VAL A 108 -1.37 -2.54 0.30
N LEU A 109 -1.38 -2.91 -0.98
CA LEU A 109 -2.58 -3.42 -1.64
C LEU A 109 -3.00 -4.78 -1.06
N ASN A 110 -2.05 -5.66 -0.75
CA ASN A 110 -2.34 -6.94 -0.10
C ASN A 110 -2.89 -6.75 1.32
N SER A 111 -2.34 -5.80 2.07
CA SER A 111 -2.80 -5.46 3.40
C SER A 111 -4.23 -4.91 3.35
N MET A 112 -4.52 -3.99 2.42
CA MET A 112 -5.87 -3.45 2.20
C MET A 112 -6.89 -4.56 1.89
N ILE A 113 -6.60 -5.46 0.95
CA ILE A 113 -7.49 -6.59 0.61
C ILE A 113 -7.75 -7.46 1.84
N SER A 114 -6.69 -7.84 2.56
CA SER A 114 -6.80 -8.68 3.76
C SER A 114 -7.67 -8.04 4.85
N HIS A 115 -7.54 -6.72 5.02
CA HIS A 115 -8.35 -5.96 5.97
C HIS A 115 -9.82 -5.90 5.55
N ILE A 116 -10.10 -5.60 4.27
CA ILE A 116 -11.46 -5.56 3.74
C ILE A 116 -12.12 -6.94 3.83
N ASP A 117 -11.40 -8.01 3.52
CA ASP A 117 -11.89 -9.39 3.62
C ASP A 117 -12.23 -9.78 5.07
N SER A 118 -11.40 -9.37 6.03
CA SER A 118 -11.71 -9.56 7.45
C SER A 118 -13.01 -8.84 7.84
N LEU A 119 -13.20 -7.59 7.37
CA LEU A 119 -14.40 -6.81 7.65
C LEU A 119 -15.66 -7.40 7.02
N ILE A 120 -15.58 -7.88 5.78
CA ILE A 120 -16.67 -8.57 5.10
C ILE A 120 -17.06 -9.83 5.88
N THR A 121 -16.07 -10.58 6.38
CA THR A 121 -16.33 -11.81 7.15
C THR A 121 -17.04 -11.52 8.47
N ILE A 122 -16.70 -10.41 9.13
CA ILE A 122 -17.30 -9.99 10.40
C ILE A 122 -18.72 -9.40 10.18
N THR A 123 -18.95 -8.75 9.04
CA THR A 123 -20.15 -7.94 8.78
C THR A 123 -21.17 -8.69 7.91
N LYS A 124 -22.26 -9.19 8.51
CA LYS A 124 -23.37 -9.88 7.78
C LYS A 124 -24.41 -8.92 7.14
N CYS A 125 -24.19 -7.61 7.12
CA CYS A 125 -25.20 -6.58 6.80
C CYS A 125 -25.02 -5.94 5.40
N LEU A 126 -25.95 -5.05 5.02
CA LEU A 126 -25.96 -4.24 3.78
C LEU A 126 -24.64 -3.52 3.49
N GLN A 127 -23.87 -3.12 4.51
CA GLN A 127 -22.54 -2.52 4.32
C GLN A 127 -21.51 -3.49 3.69
N GLY A 128 -21.83 -4.78 3.61
CA GLY A 128 -21.09 -5.74 2.80
C GLY A 128 -21.02 -5.34 1.32
N HIS A 129 -21.98 -4.57 0.80
CA HIS A 129 -21.90 -4.02 -0.56
C HIS A 129 -20.76 -3.00 -0.68
N ALA A 130 -20.73 -1.97 0.18
CA ALA A 130 -19.70 -0.94 0.17
C ALA A 130 -18.29 -1.53 0.34
N LEU A 131 -18.14 -2.49 1.27
CA LEU A 131 -16.87 -3.19 1.47
C LEU A 131 -16.49 -4.05 0.26
N ARG A 132 -17.44 -4.71 -0.42
CA ARG A 132 -17.16 -5.45 -1.66
C ARG A 132 -16.74 -4.51 -2.79
N CYS A 133 -17.40 -3.35 -2.95
CA CYS A 133 -16.98 -2.36 -3.94
C CYS A 133 -15.54 -1.87 -3.69
N LEU A 134 -15.18 -1.60 -2.43
CA LEU A 134 -13.81 -1.25 -2.07
C LEU A 134 -12.82 -2.39 -2.34
N ARG A 135 -13.20 -3.63 -2.02
CA ARG A 135 -12.39 -4.82 -2.29
C ARG A 135 -12.11 -4.96 -3.78
N ASP A 136 -13.15 -4.93 -4.60
CA ASP A 136 -13.05 -5.13 -6.04
C ASP A 136 -12.23 -4.02 -6.69
N ALA A 137 -12.42 -2.77 -6.25
CA ALA A 137 -11.60 -1.65 -6.69
C ALA A 137 -10.12 -1.81 -6.29
N THR A 138 -9.83 -2.31 -5.08
CA THR A 138 -8.45 -2.61 -4.64
C THR A 138 -7.83 -3.75 -5.45
N VAL A 139 -8.60 -4.80 -5.74
CA VAL A 139 -8.14 -5.94 -6.58
C VAL A 139 -7.86 -5.48 -8.00
N ASN A 140 -8.71 -4.64 -8.58
CA ASN A 140 -8.48 -4.08 -9.91
C ASN A 140 -7.21 -3.21 -9.92
N LEU A 141 -7.01 -2.40 -8.89
CA LEU A 141 -5.79 -1.60 -8.74
C LEU A 141 -4.52 -2.47 -8.63
N LEU A 142 -4.60 -3.60 -7.92
CA LEU A 142 -3.51 -4.58 -7.84
C LEU A 142 -3.22 -5.24 -9.20
N LYS A 143 -4.25 -5.58 -9.98
CA LYS A 143 -4.08 -6.12 -11.34
C LYS A 143 -3.42 -5.09 -12.26
N GLU A 144 -3.91 -3.86 -12.28
CA GLU A 144 -3.33 -2.77 -13.07
C GLU A 144 -1.88 -2.46 -12.66
N PHE A 145 -1.57 -2.57 -11.36
CA PHE A 145 -0.21 -2.45 -10.86
C PHE A 145 0.68 -3.58 -11.40
N TRP A 146 0.20 -4.82 -11.36
CA TRP A 146 0.95 -5.96 -11.91
C TRP A 146 1.15 -5.87 -13.43
N ASP A 147 0.13 -5.47 -14.19
CA ASP A 147 0.20 -5.34 -15.64
C ASP A 147 1.22 -4.27 -16.04
N ARG A 148 1.20 -3.11 -15.38
CA ARG A 148 2.19 -2.04 -15.61
C ARG A 148 3.61 -2.47 -15.26
N ASN A 149 3.78 -3.19 -14.15
CA ASN A 149 5.10 -3.61 -13.70
C ASN A 149 5.65 -4.80 -14.48
N THR A 150 4.81 -5.69 -15.03
CA THR A 150 5.28 -6.76 -15.92
C THR A 150 5.89 -6.16 -17.20
N VAL A 151 5.27 -5.11 -17.74
CA VAL A 151 5.79 -4.35 -18.88
C VAL A 151 7.06 -3.59 -18.50
N ASN A 152 7.09 -2.95 -17.32
CA ASN A 152 8.26 -2.21 -16.85
C ASN A 152 9.45 -3.10 -16.48
N ASP A 153 9.26 -4.27 -15.88
CA ASP A 153 10.34 -5.22 -15.59
C ASP A 153 10.99 -5.69 -16.88
N THR A 154 10.19 -5.88 -17.94
CA THR A 154 10.73 -6.21 -19.27
C THR A 154 11.58 -5.07 -19.82
N ILE A 155 11.13 -3.82 -19.69
CA ILE A 155 11.84 -2.63 -20.18
C ILE A 155 13.08 -2.31 -19.31
N TRP A 156 12.97 -2.45 -17.99
CA TRP A 156 14.05 -2.21 -17.03
C TRP A 156 15.17 -3.22 -17.19
N ASN A 157 14.84 -4.52 -17.33
CA ASN A 157 15.84 -5.55 -17.60
C ASN A 157 16.60 -5.30 -18.92
N VAL A 158 15.91 -4.82 -19.96
CA VAL A 158 16.56 -4.46 -21.23
C VAL A 158 17.46 -3.24 -21.05
N LYS A 159 17.04 -2.23 -20.29
CA LYS A 159 17.81 -1.01 -20.07
C LYS A 159 19.02 -1.22 -19.16
N GLN A 160 18.88 -1.98 -18.08
CA GLN A 160 19.97 -2.33 -17.18
C GLN A 160 21.03 -3.18 -17.89
N CYS A 161 20.62 -4.11 -18.76
CA CYS A 161 21.56 -4.87 -19.61
C CYS A 161 22.36 -3.94 -20.54
N ASN A 162 21.75 -2.88 -21.06
CA ASN A 162 22.45 -1.89 -21.88
C ASN A 162 23.41 -1.01 -21.06
N GLU A 163 23.00 -0.56 -19.87
CA GLU A 163 23.84 0.25 -18.98
C GLU A 163 25.02 -0.54 -18.41
N GLU A 164 24.83 -1.81 -18.02
CA GLU A 164 25.92 -2.72 -17.65
C GLU A 164 26.88 -2.96 -18.82
N ASN A 165 26.35 -3.15 -20.04
CA ASN A 165 27.18 -3.25 -21.25
C ASN A 165 27.98 -1.96 -21.52
N HIS A 166 27.42 -0.78 -21.27
CA HIS A 166 28.14 0.48 -21.40
C HIS A 166 29.24 0.65 -20.36
N LEU A 167 29.03 0.17 -19.12
CA LEU A 167 30.06 0.15 -18.08
C LEU A 167 31.18 -0.85 -18.41
N LEU A 168 30.85 -2.02 -18.96
CA LEU A 168 31.84 -2.98 -19.46
C LEU A 168 32.66 -2.39 -20.61
N GLN A 169 32.01 -1.78 -21.60
CA GLN A 169 32.68 -1.11 -22.73
C GLN A 169 33.56 0.07 -22.28
N TRP A 170 33.12 0.83 -21.28
CA TRP A 170 33.94 1.89 -20.68
C TRP A 170 35.16 1.32 -19.96
N GLY A 171 35.00 0.23 -19.20
CA GLY A 171 36.09 -0.48 -18.53
C GLY A 171 37.14 -1.01 -19.51
N GLU A 172 36.69 -1.62 -20.62
CA GLU A 172 37.57 -2.07 -21.71
C GLU A 172 38.33 -0.90 -22.36
N ARG A 173 37.67 0.23 -22.60
CA ARG A 173 38.29 1.44 -23.18
C ARG A 173 39.37 2.07 -22.28
N ILE A 174 39.28 1.89 -20.97
CA ILE A 174 40.26 2.42 -20.00
C ILE A 174 41.30 1.34 -19.62
N GLY A 175 41.25 0.17 -20.25
CA GLY A 175 42.21 -0.92 -20.03
C GLY A 175 41.96 -1.72 -18.74
N VAL A 176 40.81 -1.53 -18.10
CA VAL A 176 40.36 -2.32 -16.95
C VAL A 176 39.68 -3.58 -17.49
N ASN A 177 40.44 -4.66 -17.63
CA ASN A 177 39.92 -5.94 -18.08
C ASN A 177 39.20 -6.64 -16.91
N SER A 178 37.92 -6.36 -16.71
CA SER A 178 37.16 -6.95 -15.61
C SER A 178 36.95 -8.45 -15.86
N ARG A 179 37.48 -9.31 -14.98
CA ARG A 179 37.32 -10.78 -15.05
C ARG A 179 35.92 -11.27 -14.64
N VAL A 180 34.93 -10.39 -14.60
CA VAL A 180 33.58 -10.74 -14.13
C VAL A 180 32.80 -11.33 -15.30
N GLN A 181 32.84 -12.66 -15.44
CA GLN A 181 31.87 -13.38 -16.25
C GLN A 181 30.56 -13.50 -15.45
N ILE A 182 29.55 -12.73 -15.82
CA ILE A 182 28.20 -12.92 -15.29
C ILE A 182 27.66 -14.21 -15.92
N ALA A 183 27.56 -15.28 -15.11
CA ALA A 183 26.95 -16.52 -15.53
C ALA A 183 25.48 -16.25 -15.88
N ARG A 184 25.13 -16.41 -17.17
CA ARG A 184 23.74 -16.44 -17.61
C ARG A 184 23.12 -17.74 -17.08
N GLY A 185 22.33 -17.64 -16.02
CA GLY A 185 21.43 -18.72 -15.61
C GLY A 185 20.33 -18.87 -16.64
N SER A 186 20.45 -19.88 -17.49
CA SER A 186 19.42 -20.31 -18.43
C SER A 186 18.20 -20.80 -17.65
N TYR A 187 17.02 -20.23 -17.93
CA TYR A 187 15.72 -20.86 -17.69
C TYR A 187 15.10 -21.24 -19.04
#